data_AF-B6JIQ2-F1
#
_entry.id   AF-B6JIQ2-F1
#
_cell.length_a   1.000
_cell.length_b   1.000
_cell.length_c   1.000
_cell.angle_alpha   90.00
_cell.angle_beta   90.00
_cell.angle_gamma   90.00
#
_symmetry.space_group_name_H-M   'P 1'
#
loop_
_entity.id
_entity.type
_entity.pdbx_description
1 polymer ?
#
loop_
_entity_poly.entity_id
_entity_poly.type
_entity_poly.pdbx_seq_one_letter_code
_entity_poly.pdbx_strand_id
1 'polypeptide(L)'
;MTQTSNRFFDEVARLMNDAAGAAQGVKREIDTVVRHQAERILNDLDLVKREEFEALKEMARLAREENEALKERLAAIEAKLGGA
;
A
#
# COMPACT_ATOMS: atom_id res chain seq x y z
N MET A 1 -4.74 -43.63 47.71
CA MET A 1 -3.54 -42.80 47.47
C MET A 1 -3.43 -42.59 45.95
N THR A 2 -4.02 -41.51 45.42
CA THR A 2 -4.07 -41.18 43.98
C THR A 2 -3.68 -39.72 43.75
N GLN A 3 -2.65 -39.25 44.45
CA GLN A 3 -2.30 -37.83 44.51
C GLN A 3 -1.20 -37.41 43.50
N THR A 4 -0.53 -38.37 42.86
CA THR A 4 0.62 -38.10 41.98
C THR A 4 0.26 -37.86 40.51
N SER A 5 -0.77 -38.55 39.99
CA SER A 5 -1.24 -38.36 38.60
C SER A 5 -1.75 -36.93 38.38
N ASN A 6 -2.51 -36.39 39.34
CA ASN A 6 -3.20 -35.12 39.16
C ASN A 6 -2.28 -33.90 39.08
N ARG A 7 -1.08 -33.93 39.70
CA ARG A 7 -0.16 -32.78 39.71
C ARG A 7 0.56 -32.57 38.37
N PHE A 8 0.99 -33.65 37.72
CA PHE A 8 1.69 -33.54 36.43
C PHE A 8 0.73 -33.03 35.34
N PHE A 9 -0.51 -33.54 35.31
CA PHE A 9 -1.52 -33.05 34.38
C PHE A 9 -1.94 -31.61 34.67
N ASP A 10 -2.01 -31.19 35.94
CA ASP A 10 -2.33 -29.81 36.32
C ASP A 10 -1.20 -28.82 35.96
N GLU A 11 0.06 -29.20 36.15
CA GLU A 11 1.23 -28.41 35.74
C GLU A 11 1.30 -28.27 34.20
N VAL A 12 0.97 -29.33 33.45
CA VAL A 12 0.86 -29.27 31.97
C VAL A 12 -0.33 -28.42 31.53
N ALA A 13 -1.48 -28.51 32.20
CA ALA A 13 -2.65 -27.70 31.89
C ALA A 13 -2.37 -26.20 32.15
N ARG A 14 -1.67 -25.89 33.23
CA ARG A 14 -1.24 -24.52 33.55
C ARG A 14 -0.23 -23.99 32.54
N LEU A 15 0.76 -24.79 32.16
CA LEU A 15 1.72 -24.45 31.10
C LEU A 15 1.02 -24.22 29.75
N MET A 16 0.05 -25.07 29.40
CA MET A 16 -0.73 -24.93 28.17
C MET A 16 -1.56 -23.65 28.17
N ASN A 17 -2.16 -23.29 29.31
CA ASN A 17 -2.95 -22.07 29.45
C ASN A 17 -2.06 -20.81 29.40
N ASP A 18 -0.90 -20.85 30.06
CA ASP A 18 0.09 -19.77 30.04
C ASP A 18 0.69 -19.61 28.63
N ALA A 19 0.99 -20.72 27.94
CA ALA A 19 1.46 -20.72 26.56
C ALA A 19 0.40 -20.24 25.57
N ALA A 20 -0.88 -20.58 25.78
CA ALA A 20 -1.98 -20.08 24.96
C ALA A 20 -2.16 -18.55 25.12
N GLY A 21 -2.01 -18.02 26.34
CA GLY A 21 -2.02 -16.59 26.61
C GLY A 21 -0.84 -15.86 25.97
N ALA A 22 0.37 -16.41 26.08
CA ALA A 22 1.57 -15.88 25.43
C ALA A 22 1.46 -15.89 23.90
N ALA A 23 0.94 -16.98 23.31
CA ALA A 23 0.73 -17.09 21.87
C ALA A 23 -0.27 -16.05 21.32
N GLN A 24 -1.32 -15.72 22.09
CA GLN A 24 -2.24 -14.65 21.72
C GLN A 24 -1.60 -13.26 21.78
N GLY A 25 -0.70 -13.02 22.75
CA GLY A 25 0.09 -11.79 22.84
C GLY A 25 1.06 -11.64 21.66
N VAL A 26 1.85 -12.69 21.39
CA VAL A 26 2.80 -12.76 20.27
C VAL A 26 2.09 -12.55 18.93
N LYS A 27 0.90 -13.13 18.73
CA LYS A 27 0.13 -12.91 17.50
C LYS A 27 -0.21 -11.44 17.27
N ARG A 28 -0.64 -10.71 18.31
CA ARG A 28 -0.98 -9.28 18.20
C ARG A 28 0.26 -8.42 17.91
N GLU A 29 1.39 -8.77 18.51
CA GLU A 29 2.67 -8.10 18.25
C GLU A 29 3.14 -8.35 16.81
N ILE A 30 3.06 -9.60 16.33
CA ILE A 30 3.37 -9.95 14.94
C ILE A 30 2.45 -9.20 13.97
N ASP A 31 1.14 -9.17 14.20
CA ASP A 31 0.19 -8.46 13.33
C ASP A 31 0.53 -6.95 13.26
N THR A 32 0.96 -6.36 14.37
CA THR A 32 1.36 -4.94 14.44
C THR A 32 2.67 -4.69 13.70
N VAL A 33 3.68 -5.55 13.89
CA VAL A 33 4.97 -5.47 13.19
C VAL A 33 4.79 -5.69 11.69
N VAL A 34 3.98 -6.67 11.29
CA VAL A 34 3.70 -6.95 9.88
C VAL A 34 2.99 -5.77 9.22
N ARG A 35 2.00 -5.17 9.88
CA ARG A 35 1.33 -3.96 9.38
C ARG A 35 2.32 -2.81 9.20
N HIS A 36 3.13 -2.53 10.21
CA HIS A 36 4.11 -1.45 10.15
C HIS A 36 5.16 -1.68 9.03
N GLN A 37 5.61 -2.92 8.85
CA GLN A 37 6.52 -3.28 7.77
C GLN A 37 5.85 -3.16 6.39
N ALA A 38 4.58 -3.55 6.27
CA ALA A 38 3.82 -3.38 5.02
C ALA A 38 3.60 -1.92 4.67
N GLU A 39 3.25 -1.06 5.64
CA GLU A 39 3.12 0.38 5.46
C GLU A 39 4.47 1.01 5.02
N ARG A 40 5.59 0.59 5.63
CA ARG A 40 6.91 1.05 5.22
C ARG A 40 7.24 0.63 3.78
N ILE A 41 7.01 -0.63 3.42
CA ILE A 41 7.25 -1.12 2.06
C ILE A 41 6.36 -0.38 1.05
N LEU A 42 5.09 -0.12 1.37
CA LEU A 42 4.18 0.63 0.49
C LEU A 42 4.58 2.10 0.33
N ASN A 43 5.26 2.69 1.30
CA ASN A 43 5.82 4.04 1.20
C ASN A 43 7.18 4.04 0.47
N ASP A 44 7.99 2.99 0.64
CA ASP A 44 9.30 2.84 0.00
C ASP A 44 9.16 2.46 -1.49
N LEU A 45 8.11 1.72 -1.84
CA LEU A 45 7.67 1.57 -3.22
C LEU A 45 7.04 2.92 -3.57
N ASP A 46 7.67 3.72 -4.44
CA ASP A 46 7.16 5.01 -4.94
C ASP A 46 5.83 4.83 -5.73
N LEU A 47 4.76 4.42 -5.05
CA LEU A 47 3.47 4.09 -5.63
C LEU A 47 2.74 5.39 -5.92
N VAL A 48 2.48 5.63 -7.20
CA VAL A 48 1.65 6.75 -7.63
C VAL A 48 0.24 6.54 -7.05
N LYS A 49 -0.22 7.49 -6.25
CA LYS A 49 -1.57 7.41 -5.70
C LYS A 49 -2.57 7.49 -6.84
N ARG A 50 -3.71 6.81 -6.70
CA ARG A 50 -4.78 6.86 -7.71
C ARG A 50 -5.17 8.31 -8.04
N GLU A 51 -5.27 9.17 -7.04
CA GLU A 51 -5.62 10.58 -7.22
C GLU A 51 -4.59 11.35 -8.06
N GLU A 52 -3.30 11.13 -7.79
CA GLU A 52 -2.19 11.73 -8.55
C GLU A 52 -2.19 11.21 -9.99
N PHE A 53 -2.45 9.91 -10.19
CA PHE A 53 -2.56 9.31 -11.50
C PHE A 53 -3.73 9.89 -12.31
N GLU A 54 -4.92 10.01 -11.72
CA GLU A 54 -6.07 10.59 -12.41
C GLU A 54 -5.86 12.08 -12.70
N ALA A 55 -5.25 12.84 -11.78
CA ALA A 55 -4.91 14.25 -12.01
C ALA A 55 -3.90 14.42 -13.16
N LEU A 56 -2.85 13.60 -13.20
CA LEU A 56 -1.86 13.61 -14.30
C LEU A 56 -2.48 13.19 -15.63
N LYS A 57 -3.36 12.17 -15.62
CA LYS A 57 -4.06 11.71 -16.82
C LYS A 57 -4.93 12.81 -17.41
N GLU A 58 -5.67 13.53 -16.58
CA GLU A 58 -6.50 14.64 -17.04
C GLU A 58 -5.66 15.81 -17.54
N MET A 59 -4.58 16.16 -16.83
CA MET A 59 -3.64 17.19 -17.30
C MET A 59 -3.00 16.80 -18.65
N ALA A 60 -2.63 15.54 -18.82
CA ALA A 60 -2.09 15.04 -20.09
C ALA A 60 -3.12 15.09 -21.23
N ARG A 61 -4.40 14.84 -20.94
CA ARG A 61 -5.49 14.98 -21.91
C ARG A 61 -5.65 16.43 -22.36
N LEU A 62 -5.78 17.35 -21.40
CA LEU A 62 -5.91 18.79 -21.68
C LEU A 62 -4.71 19.32 -22.45
N ALA A 63 -3.49 18.94 -22.05
CA ALA A 63 -2.28 19.33 -22.74
C ALA A 63 -2.23 18.83 -24.19
N ARG A 64 -2.75 17.63 -24.49
CA ARG A 64 -2.85 17.14 -25.87
C ARG A 64 -3.86 17.95 -26.69
N GLU A 65 -5.02 18.25 -26.12
CA GLU A 65 -6.05 19.06 -26.77
C GLU A 65 -5.54 20.47 -27.09
N GLU A 66 -4.88 21.11 -26.12
CA GLU A 66 -4.25 22.42 -26.30
C GLU A 66 -3.13 22.39 -27.35
N ASN A 67 -2.31 21.32 -27.36
CA ASN A 67 -1.27 21.15 -28.36
C ASN A 67 -1.82 21.04 -29.79
N GLU A 68 -2.89 20.27 -30.00
CA GLU A 68 -3.52 20.18 -31.33
C GLU A 68 -4.09 21.53 -31.75
N ALA A 69 -4.78 22.25 -30.86
CA ALA A 69 -5.27 23.60 -31.16
C ALA A 69 -4.14 24.59 -31.48
N LEU A 70 -3.01 24.51 -30.77
CA LEU A 70 -1.83 25.33 -31.05
C LEU A 70 -1.17 24.96 -32.39
N LYS A 71 -1.08 23.67 -32.73
CA LYS A 71 -0.58 23.21 -34.03
C LYS A 71 -1.43 23.75 -35.18
N GLU A 72 -2.76 23.68 -35.06
CA GLU A 72 -3.67 24.22 -36.08
C GLU A 72 -3.45 25.73 -36.27
N ARG A 73 -3.34 26.47 -35.16
CA ARG A 73 -3.05 27.91 -35.19
C ARG A 73 -1.69 28.20 -35.82
N LEU A 74 -0.68 27.39 -35.50
CA LEU A 74 0.66 27.54 -36.05
C LEU A 74 0.65 27.31 -37.56
N ALA A 75 0.04 26.21 -38.03
CA ALA A 75 -0.08 25.91 -39.45
C ALA A 75 -0.83 27.02 -40.22
N ALA A 76 -1.89 27.58 -39.64
CA ALA A 76 -2.61 28.70 -40.24
C ALA A 76 -1.76 29.99 -40.34
N ILE A 77 -0.85 30.20 -39.38
CA ILE A 77 0.08 31.33 -39.40
C ILE A 77 1.21 31.08 -40.41
N GLU A 78 1.79 29.88 -40.41
CA GLU A 78 2.85 29.46 -41.35
C GLU A 78 2.38 29.58 -42.80
N ALA A 79 1.15 29.13 -43.10
CA ALA A 79 0.53 29.28 -44.41
C ALA A 79 0.35 30.75 -44.84
N LYS A 80 0.06 31.65 -43.89
CA LYS A 80 -0.05 33.11 -44.17
C LYS A 80 1.32 33.76 -44.38
N LEU A 81 2.35 33.27 -43.70
CA LEU A 81 3.71 33.80 -43.77
C LEU A 81 4.51 33.20 -44.94
N GLY A 82 3.95 32.23 -45.67
CA GLY A 82 4.64 31.55 -46.76
C GLY A 82 5.79 30.64 -46.30
N GLY A 83 5.76 30.22 -45.02
CA GLY A 83 6.70 29.23 -44.50
C GLY A 83 6.28 27.85 -44.98
N ALA A 84 7.02 27.33 -45.97
CA ALA A 84 7.01 25.97 -46.55
C ALA A 84 5.70 25.17 -46.52
#